data_AF-A0A1G0X0Y8-F1
#
_entry.id   AF-A0A1G0X0Y8-F1
#
_cell.length_a   1.000
_cell.length_b   1.000
_cell.length_c   1.000
_cell.angle_alpha   90.00
_cell.angle_beta   90.00
_cell.angle_gamma   90.00
#
_symmetry.space_group_name_H-M   'P 1'
#
loop_
_entity.id
_entity.type
_entity.pdbx_description
1 polymer ?
#
loop_
_entity_poly.entity_id
_entity_poly.type
_entity_poly.pdbx_seq_one_letter_code
_entity_poly.pdbx_strand_id
1 'polypeptide(L)'
;MNEMLIVPIGGRIKAAALSFTPFISKDSIEIDEYLKEIRNNPTPDFLKCFFPSQKKRIKHLLSNIGLFRPFIKTDQGMGGNFIPFYVDQHLEQSTLLPVSICQEEGIAIPELYVSHVTQDKVRLIQKNISNFSFKTIIDELEDDTLLVRRATKGRTGFLFIRPAITENKVVFGADILLQLNAKLNELLRKIFEVAEAEHAASAPHLPFKENVLYGQVDAYILQNGEIFIEKIHLPDVGLFLNSVSDPYGEILKNVQMITERLQKTLCFNLASYLDKEIYLLTRDEVLRNHEDILEIKEIENLCIGLSTFGIKAHVISLSEIECIPNGKQVILLNLDYQASSIENLFKRYKNNELSCYPNPFVQKASHKITGLFETTIPCKYRENFLSLARSLPKNSQAERDVRERLLGILSRYGVNSDIAHVDIGSELVPVLTKSLYSWRQLPRRLDRYESTEKEIRIRTIPDRGLLLKDKYGSRLHVYRFMFTIKP
;
A
#
# COMPACT_ATOMS: atom_id res chain seq x y z
N MET A 1 22.44 1.37 17.23
CA MET A 1 21.50 1.35 16.09
C MET A 1 22.27 0.88 14.88
N ASN A 2 21.87 -0.24 14.28
CA ASN A 2 22.46 -0.67 13.01
C ASN A 2 21.90 0.24 11.91
N GLU A 3 22.78 0.77 11.07
CA GLU A 3 22.35 1.62 9.96
C GLU A 3 21.59 0.77 8.93
N MET A 4 20.38 1.21 8.58
CA MET A 4 19.57 0.57 7.55
C MET A 4 19.87 1.24 6.20
N LEU A 5 20.14 0.43 5.18
CA LEU A 5 20.50 0.93 3.86
C LEU A 5 19.54 0.44 2.79
N ILE A 6 19.16 1.35 1.90
CA ILE A 6 18.48 1.03 0.64
C ILE A 6 19.35 0.08 -0.18
N VAL A 7 18.74 -0.99 -0.66
CA VAL A 7 19.40 -1.96 -1.54
C VAL A 7 19.51 -1.36 -2.95
N PRO A 8 20.73 -1.22 -3.51
CA PRO A 8 20.97 -0.47 -4.74
C PRO A 8 20.68 -1.29 -6.00
N ILE A 9 19.45 -1.79 -6.12
CA ILE A 9 19.01 -2.60 -7.27
C ILE A 9 17.95 -1.86 -8.07
N GLY A 10 17.01 -1.22 -7.38
CA GLY A 10 15.77 -0.72 -7.96
C GLY A 10 14.57 -1.24 -7.19
N GLY A 11 13.42 -1.20 -7.84
CA GLY A 11 12.17 -1.63 -7.22
C GLY A 11 10.99 -1.42 -8.15
N ARG A 12 9.84 -1.14 -7.55
CA ARG A 12 8.60 -0.84 -8.27
C ARG A 12 8.06 0.52 -7.89
N ILE A 13 7.56 1.25 -8.89
CA ILE A 13 6.73 2.42 -8.69
C ILE A 13 5.31 1.92 -8.54
N LYS A 14 4.61 2.28 -7.47
CA LYS A 14 3.15 2.11 -7.39
C LYS A 14 2.51 3.39 -7.88
N ALA A 15 1.75 3.32 -8.95
CA ALA A 15 1.06 4.48 -9.52
C ALA A 15 -0.45 4.31 -9.41
N ALA A 16 -1.16 5.41 -9.16
CA ALA A 16 -2.60 5.47 -9.31
C ALA A 16 -3.00 5.07 -10.74
N ALA A 17 -4.17 4.45 -10.87
CA ALA A 17 -4.65 3.90 -12.12
C ALA A 17 -5.00 4.97 -13.17
N LEU A 18 -5.29 6.20 -12.73
CA LEU A 18 -5.64 7.35 -13.53
C LEU A 18 -4.87 8.58 -13.09
N SER A 19 -4.69 9.52 -14.02
CA SER A 19 -4.21 10.85 -13.70
C SER A 19 -5.19 11.64 -12.84
N PHE A 20 -4.65 12.37 -11.87
CA PHE A 20 -5.45 13.23 -10.99
C PHE A 20 -5.58 14.66 -11.53
N THR A 21 -4.79 15.06 -12.54
CA THR A 21 -4.84 16.39 -13.16
C THR A 21 -6.25 16.85 -13.55
N PRO A 22 -7.12 16.01 -14.18
CA PRO A 22 -8.49 16.41 -14.49
C PRO A 22 -9.33 16.78 -13.26
N PHE A 23 -8.96 16.30 -12.08
CA PHE A 23 -9.69 16.50 -10.82
C PHE A 23 -9.16 17.66 -9.99
N ILE A 24 -7.94 18.13 -10.24
CA ILE A 24 -7.35 19.25 -9.49
C ILE A 24 -7.28 20.56 -10.30
N SER A 25 -7.35 20.47 -11.63
CA SER A 25 -7.36 21.62 -12.54
C SER A 25 -8.72 22.32 -12.63
N LYS A 26 -9.77 21.64 -12.19
CA LYS A 26 -11.15 22.13 -12.21
C LYS A 26 -11.46 22.97 -10.98
N ASP A 27 -12.42 23.88 -11.11
CA ASP A 27 -12.97 24.55 -9.93
C ASP A 27 -13.78 23.56 -9.07
N SER A 28 -14.12 23.98 -7.85
CA SER A 28 -14.78 23.09 -6.90
C SER A 28 -16.12 22.49 -7.37
N ILE A 29 -16.93 23.23 -8.16
CA ILE A 29 -18.23 22.77 -8.65
C ILE A 29 -18.02 21.80 -9.81
N GLU A 30 -17.15 22.17 -10.74
CA GLU A 30 -16.81 21.36 -11.91
C GLU A 30 -16.25 19.99 -11.52
N ILE A 31 -15.49 19.90 -10.42
CA ILE A 31 -14.98 18.62 -9.90
C ILE A 31 -16.13 17.67 -9.52
N ASP A 32 -17.11 18.15 -8.78
CA ASP A 32 -18.21 17.30 -8.30
C ASP A 32 -19.15 16.87 -9.45
N GLU A 33 -19.34 17.74 -10.44
CA GLU A 33 -20.05 17.41 -11.68
C GLU A 33 -19.29 16.37 -12.51
N TYR A 34 -17.98 16.55 -12.68
CA TYR A 34 -17.12 15.61 -13.39
C TYR A 34 -17.10 14.22 -12.72
N LEU A 35 -17.01 14.17 -11.38
CA LEU A 35 -17.11 12.92 -10.62
C LEU A 35 -18.46 12.23 -10.82
N LYS A 36 -19.55 13.00 -10.89
CA LYS A 36 -20.89 12.48 -11.16
C LYS A 36 -21.00 11.93 -12.59
N GLU A 37 -20.40 12.61 -13.56
CA GLU A 37 -20.37 12.20 -14.97
C GLU A 37 -19.63 10.87 -15.16
N ILE A 38 -18.38 10.77 -14.70
CA ILE A 38 -17.58 9.53 -14.77
C ILE A 38 -18.33 8.36 -14.12
N ARG A 39 -18.99 8.61 -12.99
CA ARG A 39 -19.76 7.58 -12.28
C ARG A 39 -20.95 7.06 -13.06
N ASN A 40 -21.60 7.91 -13.85
CA ASN A 40 -22.77 7.53 -14.63
C ASN A 40 -22.36 6.90 -15.98
N ASN A 41 -21.29 7.43 -16.58
CA ASN A 41 -20.79 7.08 -17.91
C ASN A 41 -19.25 6.89 -17.87
N PRO A 42 -18.76 5.79 -17.29
CA PRO A 42 -17.33 5.55 -17.19
C PRO A 42 -16.72 5.32 -18.58
N THR A 43 -15.58 5.94 -18.86
CA THR A 43 -14.85 5.75 -20.12
C THR A 43 -14.17 4.37 -20.17
N PRO A 44 -13.79 3.85 -21.36
CA PRO A 44 -13.05 2.59 -21.46
C PRO A 44 -11.75 2.59 -20.64
N ASP A 45 -10.98 3.69 -20.67
CA ASP A 45 -9.75 3.82 -19.86
C ASP A 45 -10.04 3.80 -18.36
N PHE A 46 -11.17 4.39 -17.94
CA PHE A 46 -11.64 4.32 -16.57
C PHE A 46 -11.99 2.87 -16.18
N LEU A 47 -12.69 2.14 -17.06
CA LEU A 47 -13.06 0.74 -16.83
C LEU A 47 -11.83 -0.17 -16.68
N LYS A 48 -10.73 0.09 -17.40
CA LYS A 48 -9.46 -0.66 -17.27
C LYS A 48 -8.86 -0.63 -15.87
N CYS A 49 -9.23 0.37 -15.08
CA CYS A 49 -8.73 0.51 -13.72
C CYS A 49 -9.39 -0.46 -12.74
N PHE A 50 -10.44 -1.16 -13.15
CA PHE A 50 -11.14 -2.13 -12.31
C PHE A 50 -10.89 -3.52 -12.88
N PHE A 51 -10.78 -4.51 -12.00
CA PHE A 51 -11.04 -5.88 -12.46
C PHE A 51 -12.45 -5.92 -13.06
N PRO A 52 -12.71 -6.64 -14.16
CA PRO A 52 -14.01 -6.69 -14.82
C PRO A 52 -15.13 -6.79 -13.79
N SER A 53 -15.89 -5.70 -13.72
CA SER A 53 -16.90 -5.47 -12.70
C SER A 53 -18.11 -4.88 -13.40
N GLN A 54 -19.28 -5.39 -13.06
CA GLN A 54 -20.52 -4.83 -13.59
C GLN A 54 -20.65 -3.33 -13.26
N LYS A 55 -21.30 -2.58 -14.15
CA LYS A 55 -21.51 -1.13 -14.02
C LYS A 55 -22.08 -0.72 -12.65
N LYS A 56 -22.97 -1.53 -12.07
CA LYS A 56 -23.55 -1.32 -10.72
C LYS A 56 -22.47 -1.35 -9.62
N ARG A 57 -21.53 -2.30 -9.68
CA ARG A 57 -20.42 -2.42 -8.73
C ARG A 57 -19.44 -1.25 -8.87
N ILE A 58 -19.11 -0.84 -10.09
CA ILE A 58 -18.25 0.34 -10.34
C ILE A 58 -18.87 1.61 -9.75
N LYS A 59 -20.19 1.82 -9.94
CA LYS A 59 -20.91 2.95 -9.33
C LYS A 59 -20.82 2.95 -7.79
N HIS A 60 -20.87 1.78 -7.17
CA HIS A 60 -20.69 1.64 -5.72
C HIS A 60 -19.24 1.89 -5.29
N LEU A 61 -18.24 1.35 -5.98
CA LEU A 61 -16.82 1.59 -5.67
C LEU A 61 -16.47 3.09 -5.78
N LEU A 62 -17.00 3.77 -6.80
CA LEU A 62 -16.87 5.20 -6.99
C LEU A 62 -17.58 6.06 -5.94
N SER A 63 -18.53 5.48 -5.21
CA SER A 63 -19.20 6.19 -4.14
C SER A 63 -18.26 6.54 -2.98
N ASN A 64 -17.12 5.85 -2.86
CA ASN A 64 -16.21 5.94 -1.74
C ASN A 64 -14.88 6.68 -2.04
N ILE A 65 -14.78 7.37 -3.20
CA ILE A 65 -13.57 8.05 -3.76
C ILE A 65 -12.27 7.36 -3.34
N GLY A 66 -12.02 6.17 -3.89
CA GLY A 66 -10.69 5.53 -3.86
C GLY A 66 -9.82 5.93 -5.06
N LEU A 67 -10.20 6.97 -5.82
CA LEU A 67 -9.69 7.25 -7.17
C LEU A 67 -8.17 7.47 -7.25
N PHE A 68 -7.55 7.96 -6.18
CA PHE A 68 -6.17 8.48 -6.22
C PHE A 68 -5.21 7.73 -5.32
N ARG A 69 -5.47 6.47 -4.99
CA ARG A 69 -4.52 5.72 -4.17
C ARG A 69 -3.60 4.86 -5.06
N PRO A 70 -2.27 4.86 -4.82
CA PRO A 70 -1.35 3.94 -5.46
C PRO A 70 -1.44 2.54 -4.81
N PHE A 71 -2.61 1.88 -4.90
CA PHE A 71 -2.78 0.49 -4.44
C PHE A 71 -2.63 -0.50 -5.59
N ILE A 72 -2.07 -1.66 -5.27
CA ILE A 72 -1.92 -2.79 -6.20
C ILE A 72 -3.23 -3.59 -6.33
N LYS A 73 -4.13 -3.55 -5.34
CA LYS A 73 -5.27 -4.47 -5.22
C LYS A 73 -6.57 -3.94 -5.82
N THR A 74 -7.29 -4.81 -6.51
CA THR A 74 -8.54 -4.55 -7.23
C THR A 74 -9.79 -5.11 -6.55
N ASP A 75 -9.65 -5.96 -5.54
CA ASP A 75 -10.77 -6.53 -4.79
C ASP A 75 -11.47 -5.48 -3.89
N GLN A 76 -10.78 -4.36 -3.63
CA GLN A 76 -11.22 -3.23 -2.81
C GLN A 76 -11.40 -1.90 -3.59
N GLY A 77 -11.15 -1.86 -4.90
CA GLY A 77 -11.19 -0.60 -5.67
C GLY A 77 -10.44 -0.64 -7.00
N MET A 78 -9.98 0.53 -7.46
CA MET A 78 -9.19 0.66 -8.68
C MET A 78 -7.77 0.10 -8.48
N GLY A 79 -7.35 -0.82 -9.35
CA GLY A 79 -5.99 -1.33 -9.40
C GLY A 79 -5.07 -0.32 -10.07
N GLY A 80 -4.12 0.20 -9.30
CA GLY A 80 -3.01 1.00 -9.79
C GLY A 80 -2.06 0.20 -10.67
N ASN A 81 -1.12 0.90 -11.28
CA ASN A 81 -0.03 0.26 -12.04
C ASN A 81 1.15 -0.01 -11.13
N PHE A 82 1.96 -0.99 -11.51
CA PHE A 82 3.32 -1.08 -11.02
C PHE A 82 4.31 -1.04 -12.18
N ILE A 83 5.33 -0.19 -12.05
CA ILE A 83 6.31 0.12 -13.10
C ILE A 83 7.70 -0.17 -12.53
N PRO A 84 8.62 -0.82 -13.27
CA PRO A 84 9.98 -1.01 -12.79
C PRO A 84 10.74 0.32 -12.75
N PHE A 85 11.55 0.52 -11.71
CA PHE A 85 12.62 1.53 -11.72
C PHE A 85 13.93 0.87 -11.32
N TYR A 86 15.04 1.51 -11.70
CA TYR A 86 16.39 0.99 -11.50
C TYR A 86 17.21 1.97 -10.67
N VAL A 87 18.27 1.43 -10.06
CA VAL A 87 19.28 2.22 -9.37
C VAL A 87 20.61 1.98 -10.04
N ASP A 88 21.33 3.05 -10.33
CA ASP A 88 22.71 3.04 -10.80
C ASP A 88 23.58 3.83 -9.81
N GLN A 89 24.41 3.14 -9.03
CA GLN A 89 25.27 3.77 -8.03
C GLN A 89 26.43 4.57 -8.64
N HIS A 90 26.75 4.34 -9.91
CA HIS A 90 27.81 5.06 -10.61
C HIS A 90 27.29 6.37 -11.23
N LEU A 91 25.97 6.54 -11.30
CA LEU A 91 25.34 7.78 -11.71
C LEU A 91 25.33 8.76 -10.53
N GLU A 92 26.14 9.81 -10.59
CA GLU A 92 26.23 10.81 -9.50
C GLU A 92 24.93 11.61 -9.33
N GLN A 93 24.24 11.94 -10.43
CA GLN A 93 23.03 12.76 -10.42
C GLN A 93 21.88 12.11 -11.19
N SER A 94 20.71 12.04 -10.56
CA SER A 94 19.49 11.49 -11.15
C SER A 94 18.88 12.44 -12.16
N THR A 95 18.38 11.90 -13.27
CA THR A 95 17.54 12.68 -14.21
C THR A 95 16.09 12.67 -13.73
N LEU A 96 15.65 13.77 -13.13
CA LEU A 96 14.31 13.92 -12.55
C LEU A 96 13.32 14.58 -13.53
N LEU A 97 13.29 14.08 -14.76
CA LEU A 97 12.36 14.54 -15.79
C LEU A 97 11.06 13.73 -15.76
N PRO A 98 9.92 14.36 -16.10
CA PRO A 98 8.69 13.62 -16.26
C PRO A 98 8.80 12.51 -17.31
N VAL A 99 8.22 11.36 -17.04
CA VAL A 99 8.14 10.24 -17.99
C VAL A 99 6.71 9.77 -18.14
N SER A 100 6.34 9.42 -19.37
CA SER A 100 5.00 8.93 -19.69
C SER A 100 4.96 7.41 -19.64
N ILE A 101 3.84 6.87 -19.15
CA ILE A 101 3.50 5.45 -19.30
C ILE A 101 3.15 5.21 -20.77
N CYS A 102 3.86 4.31 -21.45
CA CYS A 102 3.63 4.03 -22.88
C CYS A 102 2.89 2.71 -23.12
N GLN A 103 3.04 1.73 -22.24
CA GLN A 103 2.41 0.42 -22.39
C GLN A 103 1.95 -0.10 -21.02
N GLU A 104 0.81 -0.78 -21.02
CA GLU A 104 0.22 -1.43 -19.85
C GLU A 104 -0.16 -2.86 -20.22
N GLU A 105 -0.06 -3.76 -19.26
CA GLU A 105 -0.52 -5.14 -19.35
C GLU A 105 -1.57 -5.43 -18.27
N GLY A 106 -2.43 -6.40 -18.54
CA GLY A 106 -3.33 -6.96 -17.55
C GLY A 106 -2.91 -8.37 -17.16
N ILE A 107 -2.78 -8.63 -15.86
CA ILE A 107 -2.42 -9.97 -15.34
C ILE A 107 -3.47 -10.42 -14.33
N ALA A 108 -4.04 -11.60 -14.55
CA ALA A 108 -4.99 -12.22 -13.65
C ALA A 108 -4.31 -13.36 -12.86
N ILE A 109 -4.36 -13.24 -11.54
CA ILE A 109 -3.81 -14.20 -10.58
C ILE A 109 -5.00 -14.96 -9.98
N PRO A 110 -5.10 -16.28 -10.16
CA PRO A 110 -6.16 -17.05 -9.51
C PRO A 110 -5.99 -17.02 -7.99
N GLU A 111 -7.07 -16.78 -7.26
CA GLU A 111 -7.11 -16.95 -5.80
C GLU A 111 -7.03 -18.44 -5.44
N LEU A 112 -6.57 -18.79 -4.24
CA LEU A 112 -6.42 -20.20 -3.86
C LEU A 112 -7.73 -20.99 -3.87
N TYR A 113 -8.84 -20.33 -3.52
CA TYR A 113 -10.15 -20.99 -3.42
C TYR A 113 -10.77 -21.33 -4.77
N VAL A 114 -10.18 -20.89 -5.89
CA VAL A 114 -10.60 -21.30 -7.24
C VAL A 114 -9.80 -22.47 -7.79
N SER A 115 -9.14 -23.25 -6.93
CA SER A 115 -8.36 -24.44 -7.32
C SER A 115 -9.19 -25.51 -8.05
N HIS A 116 -10.51 -25.50 -7.94
CA HIS A 116 -11.44 -26.38 -8.66
C HIS A 116 -11.70 -25.96 -10.11
N VAL A 117 -11.25 -24.77 -10.52
CA VAL A 117 -11.43 -24.26 -11.88
C VAL A 117 -10.43 -24.92 -12.83
N THR A 118 -10.89 -25.33 -14.01
CA THR A 118 -10.03 -25.98 -15.00
C THR A 118 -8.91 -25.04 -15.47
N GLN A 119 -7.73 -25.60 -15.75
CA GLN A 119 -6.58 -24.82 -16.25
C GLN A 119 -6.90 -24.10 -17.56
N ASP A 120 -7.77 -24.67 -18.41
CA ASP A 120 -8.20 -24.03 -19.65
C ASP A 120 -9.04 -22.78 -19.38
N LYS A 121 -9.94 -22.81 -18.39
CA LYS A 121 -10.73 -21.63 -17.99
C LYS A 121 -9.85 -20.54 -17.38
N VAL A 122 -8.86 -20.91 -16.56
CA VAL A 122 -7.84 -19.98 -16.04
C VAL A 122 -7.08 -19.32 -17.18
N ARG A 123 -6.58 -20.11 -18.15
CA ARG A 123 -5.84 -19.59 -19.32
C ARG A 123 -6.69 -18.68 -20.20
N LEU A 124 -7.97 -19.00 -20.38
CA LEU A 124 -8.92 -18.18 -21.12
C LEU A 124 -9.11 -16.81 -20.44
N ILE A 125 -9.31 -16.79 -19.13
CA ILE A 125 -9.43 -15.55 -18.35
C ILE A 125 -8.16 -14.73 -18.44
N GLN A 126 -6.98 -15.33 -18.23
CA GLN A 126 -5.69 -14.66 -18.36
C GLN A 126 -5.49 -14.05 -19.76
N LYS A 127 -5.80 -14.81 -20.82
CA LYS A 127 -5.72 -14.33 -22.21
C LYS A 127 -6.66 -13.16 -22.49
N ASN A 128 -7.88 -13.19 -21.96
CA ASN A 128 -8.81 -12.10 -22.19
C ASN A 128 -8.43 -10.85 -21.37
N ILE A 129 -7.87 -11.04 -20.17
CA ILE A 129 -7.41 -9.96 -19.29
C ILE A 129 -6.21 -9.25 -19.89
N SER A 130 -5.24 -9.98 -20.46
CA SER A 130 -4.07 -9.38 -21.12
C SER A 130 -4.47 -8.52 -22.33
N ASN A 131 -5.56 -8.86 -23.00
CA ASN A 131 -6.13 -8.10 -24.11
C ASN A 131 -7.15 -7.02 -23.68
N PHE A 132 -7.40 -6.84 -22.38
CA PHE A 132 -8.43 -5.95 -21.84
C PHE A 132 -9.85 -6.19 -22.42
N SER A 133 -10.17 -7.43 -22.78
CA SER A 133 -11.47 -7.85 -23.34
C SER A 133 -12.55 -8.03 -22.28
N PHE A 134 -12.90 -6.95 -21.57
CA PHE A 134 -13.71 -6.99 -20.35
C PHE A 134 -15.13 -7.53 -20.52
N LYS A 135 -15.77 -7.31 -21.67
CA LYS A 135 -17.13 -7.81 -21.91
C LYS A 135 -17.16 -9.34 -21.85
N THR A 136 -16.28 -9.99 -22.61
CA THR A 136 -16.11 -11.44 -22.61
C THR A 136 -15.77 -11.98 -21.22
N ILE A 137 -14.93 -11.27 -20.45
CA ILE A 137 -14.58 -11.71 -19.09
C ILE A 137 -15.78 -11.64 -18.14
N ILE A 138 -16.62 -10.61 -18.24
CA ILE A 138 -17.83 -10.53 -17.39
C ILE A 138 -18.73 -11.73 -17.67
N ASP A 139 -18.97 -12.06 -18.95
CA ASP A 139 -19.79 -13.21 -19.35
C ASP A 139 -19.20 -14.54 -18.82
N GLU A 140 -17.88 -14.71 -18.86
CA GLU A 140 -17.16 -15.90 -18.34
C GLU A 140 -17.13 -16.00 -16.79
N LEU A 141 -17.16 -14.86 -16.10
CA LEU A 141 -17.19 -14.77 -14.63
C LEU A 141 -18.60 -14.95 -14.05
N GLU A 142 -19.65 -14.78 -14.84
CA GLU A 142 -21.05 -14.96 -14.44
C GLU A 142 -21.49 -16.44 -14.38
N ASP A 143 -20.64 -17.36 -14.84
CA ASP A 143 -20.78 -18.80 -14.65
C ASP A 143 -20.58 -19.17 -13.16
N ASP A 144 -21.56 -19.84 -12.54
CA ASP A 144 -21.78 -20.04 -11.08
C ASP A 144 -20.59 -20.61 -10.28
N THR A 145 -19.51 -21.03 -10.93
CA THR A 145 -18.32 -21.64 -10.33
C THR A 145 -17.29 -20.65 -9.78
N LEU A 146 -17.41 -19.34 -10.10
CA LEU A 146 -16.47 -18.27 -9.73
C LEU A 146 -17.03 -17.27 -8.70
N LEU A 147 -18.10 -17.66 -8.01
CA LEU A 147 -18.88 -16.78 -7.14
C LEU A 147 -18.06 -16.11 -6.03
N VAL A 148 -18.58 -14.93 -5.64
CA VAL A 148 -18.03 -14.06 -4.61
C VAL A 148 -18.14 -14.73 -3.25
N ARG A 149 -17.02 -15.00 -2.60
CA ARG A 149 -17.01 -15.47 -1.20
C ARG A 149 -17.18 -14.31 -0.22
N ARG A 150 -17.72 -14.60 0.96
CA ARG A 150 -17.68 -13.67 2.10
C ARG A 150 -16.29 -13.72 2.72
N ALA A 151 -15.46 -12.74 2.41
CA ALA A 151 -14.09 -12.61 2.91
C ALA A 151 -13.72 -11.12 3.07
N THR A 152 -12.71 -10.84 3.88
CA THR A 152 -12.18 -9.46 4.00
C THR A 152 -11.34 -9.09 2.78
N LYS A 153 -10.56 -10.05 2.26
CA LYS A 153 -9.73 -9.96 1.05
C LYS A 153 -9.96 -11.16 0.12
N GLY A 154 -9.67 -11.00 -1.17
CA GLY A 154 -9.80 -12.07 -2.17
C GLY A 154 -11.25 -12.52 -2.31
N ARG A 155 -12.16 -11.56 -2.51
CA ARG A 155 -13.61 -11.80 -2.66
C ARG A 155 -13.98 -12.33 -4.04
N THR A 156 -13.16 -12.07 -5.04
CA THR A 156 -13.35 -12.46 -6.44
C THR A 156 -12.41 -13.61 -6.78
N GLY A 157 -12.80 -14.49 -7.71
CA GLY A 157 -12.00 -15.68 -8.01
C GLY A 157 -10.59 -15.39 -8.56
N PHE A 158 -10.36 -14.17 -9.02
CA PHE A 158 -9.07 -13.69 -9.48
C PHE A 158 -8.75 -12.35 -8.82
N LEU A 159 -7.47 -12.16 -8.58
CA LEU A 159 -6.85 -10.87 -8.30
C LEU A 159 -6.24 -10.33 -9.60
N PHE A 160 -6.32 -9.02 -9.80
CA PHE A 160 -5.82 -8.37 -11.00
C PHE A 160 -4.74 -7.38 -10.67
N ILE A 161 -3.65 -7.44 -11.42
CA ILE A 161 -2.53 -6.51 -11.34
C ILE A 161 -2.23 -5.94 -12.73
N ARG A 162 -1.70 -4.71 -12.76
CA ARG A 162 -1.46 -3.96 -14.00
C ARG A 162 0.01 -3.55 -14.15
N PRO A 163 0.90 -4.45 -14.58
CA PRO A 163 2.26 -4.06 -14.93
C PRO A 163 2.23 -2.99 -16.01
N ALA A 164 3.18 -2.06 -15.97
CA ALA A 164 3.34 -1.04 -17.01
C ALA A 164 4.81 -0.66 -17.21
N ILE A 165 5.09 -0.08 -18.37
CA ILE A 165 6.41 0.50 -18.69
C ILE A 165 6.26 1.94 -19.16
N THR A 166 7.35 2.69 -18.97
CA THR A 166 7.48 4.08 -19.38
C THR A 166 8.28 4.18 -20.68
N GLU A 167 8.11 5.29 -21.40
CA GLU A 167 8.84 5.58 -22.66
C GLU A 167 10.35 5.46 -22.46
N ASN A 168 10.85 5.95 -21.33
CA ASN A 168 12.24 5.85 -20.91
C ASN A 168 12.32 5.12 -19.57
N LYS A 169 13.40 4.36 -19.34
CA LYS A 169 13.65 3.73 -18.03
C LYS A 169 13.79 4.80 -16.95
N VAL A 170 13.14 4.57 -15.81
CA VAL A 170 13.35 5.40 -14.62
C VAL A 170 14.58 4.88 -13.88
N VAL A 171 15.61 5.71 -13.79
CA VAL A 171 16.89 5.36 -13.16
C VAL A 171 17.25 6.43 -12.13
N PHE A 172 17.54 6.00 -10.90
CA PHE A 172 18.03 6.87 -9.84
C PHE A 172 19.52 6.63 -9.57
N GLY A 173 20.24 7.74 -9.41
CA GLY A 173 21.64 7.81 -9.06
C GLY A 173 21.92 7.77 -7.56
N ALA A 174 23.20 7.95 -7.22
CA ALA A 174 23.69 7.98 -5.85
C ALA A 174 23.09 9.14 -5.03
N ASP A 175 22.83 10.29 -5.64
CA ASP A 175 22.21 11.46 -5.03
C ASP A 175 20.87 11.15 -4.34
N ILE A 176 19.97 10.47 -5.04
CA ILE A 176 18.65 10.09 -4.52
C ILE A 176 18.79 9.01 -3.45
N LEU A 177 19.71 8.05 -3.62
CA LEU A 177 19.97 7.01 -2.64
C LEU A 177 20.48 7.58 -1.31
N LEU A 178 21.42 8.52 -1.36
CA LEU A 178 21.98 9.16 -0.17
C LEU A 178 20.90 9.94 0.59
N GLN A 179 20.10 10.74 -0.11
CA GLN A 179 18.99 11.49 0.50
C GLN A 179 17.92 10.56 1.09
N LEU A 180 17.54 9.50 0.36
CA LEU A 180 16.55 8.54 0.82
C LEU A 180 17.04 7.75 2.04
N ASN A 181 18.31 7.35 2.09
CA ASN A 181 18.92 6.71 3.27
C ASN A 181 18.87 7.65 4.48
N ALA A 182 19.23 8.92 4.32
CA ALA A 182 19.17 9.90 5.41
C ALA A 182 17.74 10.06 5.94
N LYS A 183 16.75 10.19 5.04
CA LYS A 183 15.32 10.30 5.40
C LYS A 183 14.76 9.03 6.04
N LEU A 184 15.16 7.86 5.53
CA LEU A 184 14.79 6.56 6.09
C LEU A 184 15.27 6.44 7.53
N ASN A 185 16.55 6.71 7.79
CA ASN A 185 17.13 6.59 9.13
C ASN A 185 16.58 7.66 10.09
N GLU A 186 16.28 8.87 9.61
CA GLU A 186 15.57 9.89 10.40
C GLU A 186 14.18 9.39 10.84
N LEU A 187 13.44 8.79 9.92
CA LEU A 187 12.09 8.32 10.20
C LEU A 187 12.07 7.04 11.06
N LEU A 188 13.02 6.13 10.84
CA LEU A 188 13.21 4.95 11.70
C LEU A 188 13.52 5.36 13.14
N ARG A 189 14.37 6.37 13.36
CA ARG A 189 14.65 6.89 14.70
C ARG A 189 13.38 7.37 15.41
N LYS A 190 12.53 8.13 14.72
CA LYS A 190 11.23 8.56 15.26
C LYS A 190 10.32 7.36 15.59
N ILE A 191 10.31 6.33 14.74
CA ILE A 191 9.59 5.08 15.01
C ILE A 191 10.13 4.40 16.27
N PHE A 192 11.45 4.33 16.42
CA PHE A 192 12.10 3.70 17.56
C PHE A 192 11.86 4.48 18.86
N GLU A 193 11.91 5.81 18.85
CA GLU A 193 11.60 6.64 20.01
C GLU A 193 10.17 6.40 20.54
N VAL A 194 9.18 6.35 19.63
CA VAL A 194 7.78 6.06 20.01
C VAL A 194 7.63 4.62 20.50
N ALA A 195 8.26 3.67 19.84
CA ALA A 195 8.22 2.26 20.24
C ALA A 195 8.90 2.00 21.59
N GLU A 196 10.02 2.67 21.85
CA GLU A 196 10.78 2.58 23.10
C GLU A 196 9.98 3.17 24.27
N ALA A 197 9.33 4.32 24.08
CA ALA A 197 8.46 4.90 25.09
C ALA A 197 7.29 3.97 25.45
N GLU A 198 6.64 3.37 24.45
CA GLU A 198 5.55 2.40 24.68
C GLU A 198 6.05 1.11 25.35
N HIS A 199 7.23 0.62 24.93
CA HIS A 199 7.89 -0.54 25.52
C HIS A 199 8.26 -0.29 26.98
N ALA A 200 8.89 0.83 27.30
CA ALA A 200 9.31 1.18 28.66
C ALA A 200 8.12 1.29 29.63
N ALA A 201 6.99 1.82 29.16
CA ALA A 201 5.75 1.86 29.95
C ALA A 201 5.14 0.46 30.17
N SER A 202 5.38 -0.47 29.24
CA SER A 202 4.69 -1.76 29.18
C SER A 202 5.53 -2.94 29.70
N ALA A 203 6.86 -2.83 29.71
CA ALA A 203 7.83 -3.84 30.10
C ALA A 203 9.16 -3.20 30.56
N PRO A 204 9.15 -2.41 31.66
CA PRO A 204 10.31 -1.65 32.11
C PRO A 204 11.52 -2.51 32.51
N HIS A 205 11.31 -3.80 32.76
CA HIS A 205 12.35 -4.75 33.15
C HIS A 205 13.16 -5.32 31.97
N LEU A 206 12.71 -5.12 30.73
CA LEU A 206 13.38 -5.62 29.53
C LEU A 206 14.06 -4.49 28.77
N PRO A 207 15.34 -4.62 28.37
CA PRO A 207 15.97 -3.65 27.48
C PRO A 207 15.23 -3.60 26.14
N PHE A 208 15.00 -2.39 25.64
CA PHE A 208 14.45 -2.18 24.31
C PHE A 208 15.46 -2.63 23.24
N LYS A 209 14.98 -3.34 22.23
CA LYS A 209 15.75 -3.73 21.04
C LYS A 209 14.91 -3.47 19.80
N GLU A 210 15.45 -2.77 18.81
CA GLU A 210 14.76 -2.41 17.57
C GLU A 210 14.39 -3.65 16.74
N ASN A 211 15.34 -4.59 16.65
CA ASN A 211 15.24 -5.86 15.92
C ASN A 211 14.77 -5.73 14.46
N VAL A 212 15.05 -4.63 13.77
CA VAL A 212 14.70 -4.48 12.36
C VAL A 212 15.74 -5.15 11.48
N LEU A 213 15.32 -6.09 10.63
CA LEU A 213 16.22 -6.78 9.67
C LEU A 213 16.08 -6.22 8.25
N TYR A 214 14.85 -5.91 7.84
CA TYR A 214 14.54 -5.39 6.51
C TYR A 214 13.16 -4.76 6.45
N GLY A 215 12.88 -4.07 5.36
CA GLY A 215 11.57 -3.55 5.04
C GLY A 215 11.51 -2.89 3.67
N GLN A 216 10.39 -2.23 3.42
CA GLN A 216 10.18 -1.42 2.23
C GLN A 216 9.79 0.00 2.59
N VAL A 217 10.30 0.96 1.84
CA VAL A 217 9.91 2.36 1.96
C VAL A 217 9.16 2.79 0.71
N ASP A 218 7.96 3.32 0.90
CA ASP A 218 7.19 3.99 -0.15
C ASP A 218 7.51 5.49 -0.07
N ALA A 219 8.14 6.03 -1.11
CA ALA A 219 8.62 7.41 -1.14
C ALA A 219 8.11 8.18 -2.37
N TYR A 220 7.70 9.43 -2.18
CA TYR A 220 7.53 10.41 -3.24
C TYR A 220 8.90 10.99 -3.60
N ILE A 221 9.22 11.05 -4.88
CA ILE A 221 10.39 11.73 -5.43
C ILE A 221 9.89 12.74 -6.46
N LEU A 222 10.20 14.01 -6.25
CA LEU A 222 9.71 15.11 -7.08
C LEU A 222 10.77 15.61 -8.08
N GLN A 223 10.34 16.33 -9.11
CA GLN A 223 11.19 16.93 -10.15
C GLN A 223 12.26 17.87 -9.60
N ASN A 224 12.01 18.50 -8.46
CA ASN A 224 12.97 19.39 -7.79
C ASN A 224 13.96 18.62 -6.87
N GLY A 225 13.87 17.29 -6.80
CA GLY A 225 14.72 16.46 -5.94
C GLY A 225 14.20 16.26 -4.52
N GLU A 226 13.08 16.87 -4.13
CA GLU A 226 12.51 16.64 -2.80
C GLU A 226 12.00 15.19 -2.65
N ILE A 227 12.26 14.62 -1.47
CA ILE A 227 11.88 13.25 -1.11
C ILE A 227 11.01 13.27 0.14
N PHE A 228 9.84 12.64 0.05
CA PHE A 228 8.93 12.43 1.18
C PHE A 228 8.62 10.96 1.35
N ILE A 229 8.87 10.40 2.53
CA ILE A 229 8.51 9.00 2.82
C ILE A 229 7.03 8.95 3.20
N GLU A 230 6.21 8.29 2.40
CA GLU A 230 4.80 8.03 2.72
C GLU A 230 4.69 7.03 3.87
N LYS A 231 5.38 5.89 3.75
CA LYS A 231 5.24 4.77 4.68
C LYS A 231 6.48 3.88 4.67
N ILE A 232 6.83 3.38 5.85
CA ILE A 232 7.79 2.29 6.03
C ILE A 232 7.00 1.02 6.36
N HIS A 233 7.25 -0.05 5.62
CA HIS A 233 6.64 -1.37 5.79
C HIS A 233 7.68 -2.29 6.42
N LEU A 234 7.41 -2.76 7.64
CA LEU A 234 8.31 -3.59 8.43
C LEU A 234 7.63 -4.89 8.81
N PRO A 235 8.06 -6.05 8.30
CA PRO A 235 8.75 -6.29 7.04
C PRO A 235 7.77 -6.38 5.85
N ASP A 236 8.22 -6.00 4.65
CA ASP A 236 7.55 -6.23 3.36
C ASP A 236 8.64 -6.28 2.26
N VAL A 237 8.44 -7.05 1.21
CA VAL A 237 9.43 -7.24 0.12
C VAL A 237 8.74 -7.31 -1.24
N GLY A 238 7.49 -7.76 -1.30
CA GLY A 238 6.75 -7.88 -2.54
C GLY A 238 7.25 -8.98 -3.47
N LEU A 239 7.89 -10.02 -2.92
CA LEU A 239 8.33 -11.27 -3.55
C LEU A 239 7.22 -12.07 -4.20
N PHE A 240 5.94 -11.84 -3.87
CA PHE A 240 4.83 -12.57 -4.48
C PHE A 240 4.91 -12.60 -6.01
N LEU A 241 5.44 -11.52 -6.62
CA LEU A 241 5.63 -11.40 -8.06
C LEU A 241 6.48 -12.52 -8.66
N ASN A 242 7.47 -13.06 -7.93
CA ASN A 242 8.32 -14.16 -8.41
C ASN A 242 7.53 -15.47 -8.61
N SER A 243 6.38 -15.62 -7.96
CA SER A 243 5.50 -16.80 -8.10
C SER A 243 4.25 -16.55 -8.95
N VAL A 244 4.16 -15.40 -9.60
CA VAL A 244 3.08 -15.13 -10.55
C VAL A 244 3.47 -15.75 -11.88
N SER A 245 2.78 -16.83 -12.24
CA SER A 245 2.89 -17.45 -13.55
C SER A 245 1.78 -16.92 -14.44
N ASP A 246 2.14 -16.15 -15.45
CA ASP A 246 1.25 -15.73 -16.53
C ASP A 246 2.00 -15.85 -17.87
N PRO A 247 1.55 -16.72 -18.79
CA PRO A 247 2.25 -16.94 -20.05
C PRO A 247 2.15 -15.76 -21.01
N TYR A 248 1.29 -14.78 -20.74
CA TYR A 248 1.02 -13.63 -21.62
C TYR A 248 1.67 -12.33 -21.13
N GLY A 249 2.26 -12.29 -19.93
CA GLY A 249 2.89 -11.10 -19.38
C GLY A 249 4.34 -10.92 -19.83
N GLU A 250 4.64 -9.90 -20.65
CA GLU A 250 6.01 -9.56 -21.04
C GLU A 250 6.61 -8.53 -20.07
N ILE A 251 5.86 -7.49 -19.72
CA ILE A 251 6.27 -6.46 -18.77
C ILE A 251 6.47 -7.05 -17.37
N LEU A 252 5.62 -8.00 -16.96
CA LEU A 252 5.74 -8.67 -15.66
C LEU A 252 7.15 -9.25 -15.44
N LYS A 253 7.75 -9.84 -16.48
CA LYS A 253 9.08 -10.47 -16.41
C LYS A 253 10.17 -9.47 -16.01
N ASN A 254 10.08 -8.23 -16.49
CA ASN A 254 11.05 -7.18 -16.13
C ASN A 254 11.03 -6.87 -14.63
N VAL A 255 9.84 -6.85 -14.03
CA VAL A 255 9.68 -6.59 -12.59
C VAL A 255 10.08 -7.81 -11.76
N GLN A 256 9.83 -9.03 -12.27
CA GLN A 256 10.28 -10.27 -11.65
C GLN A 256 11.81 -10.33 -11.55
N MET A 257 12.55 -9.93 -12.59
CA MET A 257 14.02 -9.87 -12.54
C MET A 257 14.56 -8.96 -11.41
N ILE A 258 13.92 -7.81 -11.19
CA ILE A 258 14.28 -6.92 -10.07
C ILE A 258 13.99 -7.61 -8.73
N THR A 259 12.81 -8.21 -8.61
CA THR A 259 12.32 -8.83 -7.39
C THR A 259 13.14 -10.07 -7.00
N GLU A 260 13.58 -10.88 -7.96
CA GLU A 260 14.51 -12.00 -7.76
C GLU A 260 15.87 -11.54 -7.22
N ARG A 261 16.43 -10.45 -7.77
CA ARG A 261 17.71 -9.90 -7.27
C ARG A 261 17.57 -9.36 -5.85
N LEU A 262 16.44 -8.69 -5.55
CA LEU A 262 16.11 -8.23 -4.21
C LEU A 262 15.98 -9.42 -3.24
N GLN A 263 15.26 -10.47 -3.62
CA GLN A 263 15.12 -11.68 -2.81
C GLN A 263 16.46 -12.31 -2.45
N LYS A 264 17.32 -12.53 -3.45
CA LYS A 264 18.64 -13.14 -3.24
C LYS A 264 19.49 -12.32 -2.28
N THR A 265 19.49 -10.99 -2.46
CA THR A 265 20.23 -10.07 -1.59
C THR A 265 19.68 -10.08 -0.16
N LEU A 266 18.36 -10.06 -0.02
CA LEU A 266 17.70 -10.13 1.27
C LEU A 266 18.01 -11.43 2.00
N CYS A 267 17.76 -12.58 1.37
CA CYS A 267 17.98 -13.89 1.98
C CYS A 267 19.46 -14.11 2.33
N PHE A 268 20.39 -13.63 1.50
CA PHE A 268 21.82 -13.63 1.83
C PHE A 268 22.11 -12.83 3.10
N ASN A 269 21.61 -11.60 3.21
CA ASN A 269 21.81 -10.78 4.40
C ASN A 269 21.16 -11.40 5.64
N LEU A 270 19.93 -11.90 5.51
CA LEU A 270 19.21 -12.56 6.60
C LEU A 270 19.94 -13.81 7.13
N ALA A 271 20.63 -14.54 6.26
CA ALA A 271 21.34 -15.76 6.64
C ALA A 271 22.42 -15.56 7.70
N SER A 272 22.96 -14.34 7.82
CA SER A 272 23.96 -13.99 8.83
C SER A 272 23.37 -13.68 10.22
N TYR A 273 22.07 -13.41 10.30
CA TYR A 273 21.41 -12.93 11.53
C TYR A 273 20.40 -13.92 12.09
N LEU A 274 19.86 -14.79 11.23
CA LEU A 274 18.81 -15.73 11.60
C LEU A 274 19.38 -17.08 12.01
N ASP A 275 18.70 -17.71 12.96
CA ASP A 275 18.95 -19.09 13.34
C ASP A 275 18.62 -20.04 12.18
N LYS A 276 19.15 -21.27 12.23
CA LYS A 276 18.82 -22.32 11.25
C LYS A 276 17.35 -22.74 11.25
N GLU A 277 16.62 -22.40 12.29
CA GLU A 277 15.18 -22.64 12.40
C GLU A 277 14.48 -21.42 12.98
N ILE A 278 13.53 -20.87 12.23
CA ILE A 278 12.77 -19.66 12.59
C ILE A 278 11.27 -19.87 12.40
N TYR A 279 10.47 -18.93 12.92
CA TYR A 279 9.03 -18.89 12.72
C TYR A 279 8.63 -17.62 11.97
N LEU A 280 7.72 -17.76 11.00
CA LEU A 280 7.06 -16.66 10.30
C LEU A 280 5.64 -16.55 10.85
N LEU A 281 5.33 -15.45 11.53
CA LEU A 281 4.02 -15.22 12.14
C LEU A 281 3.19 -14.30 11.24
N THR A 282 2.03 -14.76 10.78
CA THR A 282 1.09 -13.96 9.96
C THR A 282 -0.32 -13.98 10.57
N ARG A 283 -1.25 -13.23 9.97
CA ARG A 283 -2.66 -13.16 10.40
C ARG A 283 -3.40 -14.47 10.13
N ASP A 284 -4.39 -14.78 10.96
CA ASP A 284 -5.14 -16.04 10.86
C ASP A 284 -5.84 -16.21 9.51
N GLU A 285 -6.35 -15.12 8.92
CA GLU A 285 -7.10 -15.21 7.65
C GLU A 285 -6.22 -15.67 6.48
N VAL A 286 -4.92 -15.41 6.54
CA VAL A 286 -3.96 -15.78 5.49
C VAL A 286 -3.84 -17.29 5.40
N LEU A 287 -3.69 -17.97 6.54
CA LEU A 287 -3.47 -19.42 6.58
C LEU A 287 -4.78 -20.21 6.64
N ARG A 288 -5.73 -19.81 7.48
CA ARG A 288 -6.96 -20.59 7.71
C ARG A 288 -8.01 -20.36 6.64
N ASN A 289 -8.17 -19.11 6.22
CA ASN A 289 -9.21 -18.73 5.27
C ASN A 289 -8.67 -18.61 3.85
N HIS A 290 -7.36 -18.79 3.64
CA HIS A 290 -6.70 -18.56 2.36
C HIS A 290 -7.05 -17.17 1.78
N GLU A 291 -7.11 -16.15 2.64
CA GLU A 291 -7.29 -14.76 2.24
C GLU A 291 -5.95 -14.14 1.89
N ASP A 292 -5.93 -13.25 0.89
CA ASP A 292 -4.72 -12.52 0.47
C ASP A 292 -3.69 -13.40 -0.24
N ILE A 293 -4.01 -13.84 -1.47
CA ILE A 293 -3.09 -14.65 -2.29
C ILE A 293 -1.71 -14.02 -2.48
N LEU A 294 -1.60 -12.69 -2.44
CA LEU A 294 -0.32 -12.01 -2.54
C LEU A 294 0.54 -12.29 -1.30
N GLU A 295 -0.03 -12.22 -0.10
CA GLU A 295 0.68 -12.52 1.15
C GLU A 295 1.07 -14.00 1.25
N ILE A 296 0.21 -14.92 0.78
CA ILE A 296 0.52 -16.36 0.76
C ILE A 296 1.70 -16.64 -0.16
N LYS A 297 1.66 -16.12 -1.39
CA LYS A 297 2.76 -16.21 -2.36
C LYS A 297 4.04 -15.55 -1.87
N GLU A 298 3.95 -14.44 -1.15
CA GLU A 298 5.09 -13.79 -0.52
C GLU A 298 5.79 -14.73 0.47
N ILE A 299 5.01 -15.36 1.36
CA ILE A 299 5.50 -16.28 2.39
C ILE A 299 6.15 -17.50 1.74
N GLU A 300 5.52 -18.10 0.74
CA GLU A 300 6.08 -19.24 -0.01
C GLU A 300 7.45 -18.90 -0.62
N ASN A 301 7.55 -17.76 -1.29
CA ASN A 301 8.82 -17.29 -1.87
C ASN A 301 9.88 -17.03 -0.80
N LEU A 302 9.50 -16.42 0.33
CA LEU A 302 10.44 -16.18 1.42
C LEU A 302 10.96 -17.50 2.00
N CYS A 303 10.08 -18.48 2.22
CA CYS A 303 10.48 -19.82 2.68
C CYS A 303 11.44 -20.50 1.70
N ILE A 304 11.15 -20.46 0.41
CA ILE A 304 12.04 -21.00 -0.63
C ILE A 304 13.39 -20.31 -0.57
N GLY A 305 13.40 -18.97 -0.56
CA GLY A 305 14.62 -18.16 -0.50
C GLY A 305 15.47 -18.49 0.73
N LEU A 306 14.88 -18.52 1.93
CA LEU A 306 15.57 -18.87 3.17
C LEU A 306 16.12 -20.31 3.15
N SER A 307 15.39 -21.25 2.54
CA SER A 307 15.82 -22.65 2.44
C SER A 307 17.10 -22.81 1.61
N THR A 308 17.31 -21.97 0.60
CA THR A 308 18.56 -21.97 -0.20
C THR A 308 19.80 -21.60 0.60
N PHE A 309 19.62 -20.91 1.74
CA PHE A 309 20.68 -20.58 2.70
C PHE A 309 20.67 -21.50 3.94
N GLY A 310 19.92 -22.60 3.88
CA GLY A 310 19.84 -23.61 4.94
C GLY A 310 19.06 -23.15 6.18
N ILE A 311 18.16 -22.19 6.03
CA ILE A 311 17.23 -21.78 7.10
C ILE A 311 15.89 -22.45 6.88
N LYS A 312 15.40 -23.15 7.91
CA LYS A 312 14.09 -23.75 7.95
C LYS A 312 13.09 -22.77 8.55
N ALA A 313 12.08 -22.37 7.77
CA ALA A 313 11.04 -21.45 8.22
C ALA A 313 9.73 -22.20 8.49
N HIS A 314 9.14 -21.96 9.66
CA HIS A 314 7.84 -22.48 10.08
C HIS A 314 6.79 -21.38 10.04
N VAL A 315 5.78 -21.51 9.18
CA VAL A 315 4.71 -20.52 9.07
C VAL A 315 3.61 -20.83 10.09
N ILE A 316 3.29 -19.86 10.95
CA ILE A 316 2.30 -19.99 12.03
C ILE A 316 1.34 -18.80 12.02
N SER A 317 0.08 -19.06 12.39
CA SER A 317 -0.95 -18.03 12.53
C SER A 317 -0.89 -17.33 13.89
N LEU A 318 -1.34 -16.08 13.97
CA LEU A 318 -1.29 -15.29 15.20
C LEU A 318 -1.99 -15.96 16.39
N SER A 319 -3.11 -16.63 16.15
CA SER A 319 -3.84 -17.36 17.21
C SER A 319 -3.15 -18.65 17.69
N GLU A 320 -2.17 -19.15 16.94
CA GLU A 320 -1.35 -20.32 17.30
C GLU A 320 -0.02 -19.93 17.92
N ILE A 321 0.14 -18.66 18.30
CA ILE A 321 1.41 -18.15 18.83
C ILE A 321 1.92 -18.94 20.04
N GLU A 322 1.05 -19.49 20.88
CA GLU A 322 1.41 -20.33 22.03
C GLU A 322 2.16 -21.62 21.63
N CYS A 323 2.00 -22.08 20.39
CA CYS A 323 2.68 -23.27 19.88
C CYS A 323 4.16 -23.02 19.55
N ILE A 324 4.61 -21.76 19.49
CA ILE A 324 6.02 -21.43 19.21
C ILE A 324 6.86 -21.74 20.47
N PRO A 325 7.93 -22.56 20.39
CA PRO A 325 8.79 -22.83 21.54
C PRO A 325 9.48 -21.58 22.07
N ASN A 326 9.78 -21.55 23.38
CA ASN A 326 10.52 -20.46 23.99
C ASN A 326 11.95 -20.35 23.40
N GLY A 327 12.47 -19.13 23.36
CA GLY A 327 13.79 -18.80 22.84
C GLY A 327 13.89 -18.75 21.31
N LYS A 328 12.78 -18.94 20.58
CA LYS A 328 12.78 -18.94 19.11
C LYS A 328 12.70 -17.53 18.52
N GLN A 329 13.30 -17.39 17.34
CA GLN A 329 13.20 -16.18 16.52
C GLN A 329 11.91 -16.19 15.70
N VAL A 330 11.21 -15.07 15.68
CA VAL A 330 9.92 -14.91 15.01
C VAL A 330 9.95 -13.68 14.11
N ILE A 331 9.75 -13.86 12.81
CA ILE A 331 9.56 -12.76 11.87
C ILE A 331 8.06 -12.42 11.83
N LEU A 332 7.71 -11.17 12.14
CA LEU A 332 6.33 -10.71 12.23
C LEU A 332 5.85 -10.22 10.86
N LEU A 333 4.97 -10.93 10.16
CA LEU A 333 4.48 -10.59 8.83
C LEU A 333 3.10 -9.93 8.89
N ASN A 334 3.03 -8.64 8.51
CA ASN A 334 1.80 -7.90 8.18
C ASN A 334 0.64 -8.07 9.19
N LEU A 335 0.96 -8.02 10.49
CA LEU A 335 0.01 -8.28 11.58
C LEU A 335 -1.02 -7.17 11.73
N ASP A 336 -2.23 -7.56 12.16
CA ASP A 336 -3.26 -6.63 12.60
C ASP A 336 -3.15 -6.43 14.12
N TYR A 337 -2.75 -5.22 14.53
CA TYR A 337 -2.59 -4.85 15.93
C TYR A 337 -3.92 -4.57 16.65
N GLN A 338 -5.06 -4.69 15.97
CA GLN A 338 -6.40 -4.66 16.56
C GLN A 338 -6.99 -6.07 16.77
N ALA A 339 -6.31 -7.12 16.29
CA ALA A 339 -6.78 -8.49 16.46
C ALA A 339 -6.75 -8.93 17.94
N SER A 340 -7.73 -9.73 18.36
CA SER A 340 -7.84 -10.20 19.75
C SER A 340 -6.61 -10.99 20.24
N SER A 341 -5.97 -11.76 19.36
CA SER A 341 -4.78 -12.57 19.69
C SER A 341 -3.47 -11.76 19.79
N ILE A 342 -3.47 -10.46 19.49
CA ILE A 342 -2.25 -9.64 19.55
C ILE A 342 -1.70 -9.51 20.98
N GLU A 343 -2.58 -9.57 21.99
CA GLU A 343 -2.18 -9.46 23.40
C GLU A 343 -1.25 -10.60 23.81
N ASN A 344 -1.46 -11.81 23.28
CA ASN A 344 -0.60 -12.96 23.54
C ASN A 344 0.81 -12.76 22.96
N LEU A 345 0.93 -12.16 21.77
CA LEU A 345 2.24 -11.79 21.20
C LEU A 345 2.99 -10.85 22.12
N PHE A 346 2.34 -9.77 22.57
CA PHE A 346 2.96 -8.84 23.50
C PHE A 346 3.33 -9.53 24.82
N LYS A 347 2.46 -10.36 25.38
CA LYS A 347 2.73 -11.09 26.62
C LYS A 347 3.99 -11.95 26.50
N ARG A 348 4.08 -12.80 25.48
CA ARG A 348 5.23 -13.69 25.27
C ARG A 348 6.51 -12.90 24.99
N TYR A 349 6.43 -11.84 24.20
CA TYR A 349 7.55 -10.93 23.97
C TYR A 349 8.05 -10.27 25.27
N LYS A 350 7.15 -9.74 26.10
CA LYS A 350 7.47 -9.09 27.40
C LYS A 350 7.96 -10.07 28.48
N ASN A 351 7.71 -11.35 28.30
CA ASN A 351 8.29 -12.41 29.14
C ASN A 351 9.65 -12.90 28.61
N ASN A 352 10.18 -12.28 27.54
CA ASN A 352 11.40 -12.69 26.87
C ASN A 352 11.35 -14.14 26.33
N GLU A 353 10.14 -14.63 26.03
CA GLU A 353 9.94 -15.99 25.50
C GLU A 353 10.22 -16.07 24.00
N LEU A 354 10.08 -14.95 23.27
CA LEU A 354 10.24 -14.87 21.82
C LEU A 354 11.14 -13.70 21.43
N SER A 355 12.00 -13.92 20.43
CA SER A 355 12.79 -12.85 19.80
C SER A 355 12.12 -12.42 18.49
N CYS A 356 11.40 -11.31 18.53
CA CYS A 356 10.62 -10.82 17.39
C CYS A 356 11.41 -9.87 16.48
N TYR A 357 11.22 -10.04 15.16
CA TYR A 357 11.81 -9.21 14.10
C TYR A 357 10.73 -8.75 13.12
N PRO A 358 10.44 -7.43 13.03
CA PRO A 358 10.85 -6.39 13.97
C PRO A 358 10.31 -6.62 15.39
N ASN A 359 10.79 -5.82 16.34
CA ASN A 359 10.11 -5.68 17.62
C ASN A 359 8.61 -5.31 17.40
N PRO A 360 7.65 -5.95 18.09
CA PRO A 360 6.22 -5.70 17.88
C PRO A 360 5.81 -4.25 18.16
N PHE A 361 6.46 -3.56 19.12
CA PHE A 361 6.25 -2.12 19.35
C PHE A 361 6.73 -1.28 18.17
N VAL A 362 7.85 -1.66 17.54
CA VAL A 362 8.40 -1.00 16.35
C VAL A 362 7.49 -1.17 15.15
N GLN A 363 6.98 -2.38 14.89
CA GLN A 363 6.04 -2.60 13.79
C GLN A 363 4.75 -1.82 14.00
N LYS A 364 4.19 -1.85 15.23
CA LYS A 364 3.01 -1.07 15.60
C LYS A 364 3.21 0.43 15.39
N ALA A 365 4.35 0.97 15.82
CA ALA A 365 4.67 2.39 15.64
C ALA A 365 4.84 2.77 14.17
N SER A 366 5.42 1.89 13.34
CA SER A 366 5.61 2.14 11.90
C SER A 366 4.29 2.30 11.12
N HIS A 367 3.18 1.78 11.64
CA HIS A 367 1.84 1.98 11.03
C HIS A 367 1.32 3.41 11.16
N LYS A 368 1.83 4.20 12.12
CA LYS A 368 1.33 5.55 12.44
C LYS A 368 2.23 6.68 11.94
N ILE A 369 3.51 6.40 11.72
CA ILE A 369 4.53 7.41 11.48
C ILE A 369 4.83 7.51 9.98
N THR A 370 4.87 8.75 9.48
CA THR A 370 5.13 9.11 8.09
C THR A 370 6.11 10.26 8.00
N GLY A 371 6.78 10.42 6.86
CA GLY A 371 7.58 11.59 6.52
C GLY A 371 6.80 12.71 5.82
N LEU A 372 5.50 12.53 5.61
CA LEU A 372 4.60 13.55 5.07
C LEU A 372 4.29 14.63 6.11
N PHE A 373 3.97 15.84 5.65
CA PHE A 373 3.41 16.85 6.54
C PHE A 373 2.05 16.38 7.07
N GLU A 374 1.94 16.34 8.39
CA GLU A 374 0.75 15.92 9.14
C GLU A 374 0.32 17.07 10.04
N THR A 375 -0.99 17.29 10.09
CA THR A 375 -1.63 18.22 11.02
C THR A 375 -2.82 17.56 11.66
N THR A 376 -3.21 18.05 12.83
CA THR A 376 -4.32 17.49 13.60
C THR A 376 -5.39 18.53 13.80
N ILE A 377 -6.63 18.20 13.46
CA ILE A 377 -7.79 19.01 13.86
C ILE A 377 -8.06 18.71 15.34
N PRO A 378 -7.92 19.70 16.24
CA PRO A 378 -8.13 19.49 17.67
C PRO A 378 -9.55 18.98 17.98
N CYS A 379 -9.67 18.12 18.99
CA CYS A 379 -10.94 17.54 19.46
C CYS A 379 -12.09 18.58 19.55
N LYS A 380 -11.81 19.77 20.10
CA LYS A 380 -12.80 20.86 20.26
C LYS A 380 -13.44 21.36 18.96
N TYR A 381 -12.78 21.17 17.81
CA TYR A 381 -13.28 21.59 16.50
C TYR A 381 -13.76 20.43 15.63
N ARG A 382 -13.62 19.18 16.11
CA ARG A 382 -13.97 17.96 15.39
C ARG A 382 -15.42 17.98 14.92
N GLU A 383 -16.37 18.21 15.82
CA GLU A 383 -17.80 18.16 15.47
C GLU A 383 -18.20 19.27 14.48
N ASN A 384 -17.61 20.46 14.60
CA ASN A 384 -17.84 21.53 13.63
C ASN A 384 -17.31 21.14 12.24
N PHE A 385 -16.08 20.60 12.18
CA PHE A 385 -15.49 20.11 10.93
C PHE A 385 -16.33 18.98 10.31
N LEU A 386 -16.75 18.00 11.11
CA LEU A 386 -17.59 16.90 10.64
C LEU A 386 -18.99 17.37 10.22
N SER A 387 -19.56 18.39 10.87
CA SER A 387 -20.84 18.98 10.47
C SER A 387 -20.76 19.65 9.09
N LEU A 388 -19.68 20.39 8.82
CA LEU A 388 -19.41 20.94 7.49
C LEU A 388 -19.23 19.81 6.46
N ALA A 389 -18.45 18.78 6.80
CA ALA A 389 -18.25 17.63 5.91
C ALA A 389 -19.55 16.86 5.63
N ARG A 390 -20.49 16.78 6.59
CA ARG A 390 -21.82 16.14 6.43
C ARG A 390 -22.82 16.99 5.63
N SER A 391 -22.53 18.26 5.38
CA SER A 391 -23.52 19.21 4.85
C SER A 391 -24.05 18.84 3.47
N LEU A 392 -25.37 18.96 3.30
CA LEU A 392 -26.12 18.76 2.05
C LEU A 392 -26.74 20.09 1.58
N PRO A 393 -25.93 21.01 1.02
CA PRO A 393 -26.39 22.29 0.48
C PRO A 393 -27.45 22.09 -0.61
N LYS A 394 -28.45 22.98 -0.63
CA LYS A 394 -29.61 22.91 -1.52
C LYS A 394 -29.37 23.59 -2.88
N ASN A 395 -28.33 24.41 -3.00
CA ASN A 395 -27.99 25.16 -4.20
C ASN A 395 -26.48 25.41 -4.27
N SER A 396 -26.00 25.88 -5.43
CA SER A 396 -24.57 26.09 -5.69
C SER A 396 -23.92 27.13 -4.78
N GLN A 397 -24.65 28.17 -4.34
CA GLN A 397 -24.10 29.18 -3.44
C GLN A 397 -23.82 28.59 -2.05
N ALA A 398 -24.79 27.88 -1.46
CA ALA A 398 -24.60 27.20 -0.19
C ALA A 398 -23.48 26.15 -0.26
N GLU A 399 -23.29 25.52 -1.42
CA GLU A 399 -22.20 24.58 -1.65
C GLU A 399 -20.82 25.27 -1.67
N ARG A 400 -20.73 26.46 -2.27
CA ARG A 400 -19.52 27.31 -2.21
C ARG A 400 -19.23 27.75 -0.77
N ASP A 401 -20.23 28.23 -0.03
CA ASP A 401 -20.05 28.72 1.35
C ASP A 401 -19.52 27.63 2.29
N VAL A 402 -20.07 26.41 2.22
CA VAL A 402 -19.61 25.27 3.02
C VAL A 402 -18.16 24.92 2.66
N ARG A 403 -17.84 24.93 1.37
CA ARG A 403 -16.49 24.61 0.89
C ARG A 403 -15.46 25.65 1.30
N GLU A 404 -15.74 26.93 1.16
CA GLU A 404 -14.84 28.00 1.60
C GLU A 404 -14.56 27.91 3.10
N ARG A 405 -15.55 27.55 3.90
CA ARG A 405 -15.36 27.28 5.34
C ARG A 405 -14.45 26.07 5.59
N LEU A 406 -14.66 24.96 4.87
CA LEU A 406 -13.78 23.78 4.97
C LEU A 406 -12.34 24.12 4.57
N LEU A 407 -12.14 24.75 3.41
CA LEU A 407 -10.82 25.17 2.93
C LEU A 407 -10.18 26.18 3.86
N GLY A 408 -10.96 27.11 4.42
CA GLY A 408 -10.49 28.06 5.43
C GLY A 408 -10.02 27.38 6.71
N ILE A 409 -10.67 26.31 7.15
CA ILE A 409 -10.18 25.48 8.27
C ILE A 409 -8.87 24.79 7.88
N LEU A 410 -8.84 24.11 6.74
CA LEU A 410 -7.67 23.37 6.27
C LEU A 410 -6.42 24.26 6.13
N SER A 411 -6.58 25.42 5.50
CA SER A 411 -5.49 26.40 5.30
C SER A 411 -4.96 26.95 6.64
N ARG A 412 -5.84 27.21 7.63
CA ARG A 412 -5.41 27.60 8.99
C ARG A 412 -4.52 26.55 9.67
N TYR A 413 -4.68 25.28 9.32
CA TYR A 413 -3.87 24.18 9.83
C TYR A 413 -2.72 23.77 8.88
N GLY A 414 -2.44 24.57 7.84
CA GLY A 414 -1.32 24.38 6.92
C GLY A 414 -1.58 23.37 5.78
N VAL A 415 -2.81 22.90 5.61
CA VAL A 415 -3.17 21.96 4.53
C VAL A 415 -3.38 22.75 3.23
N ASN A 416 -2.33 22.80 2.40
CA ASN A 416 -2.29 23.58 1.15
C ASN A 416 -2.16 22.70 -0.11
N SER A 417 -2.53 21.42 -0.03
CA SER A 417 -2.53 20.48 -1.17
C SER A 417 -3.95 20.24 -1.70
N ASP A 418 -4.08 19.92 -2.98
CA ASP A 418 -5.34 19.51 -3.60
C ASP A 418 -5.75 18.08 -3.17
N ILE A 419 -4.78 17.30 -2.64
CA ILE A 419 -4.97 15.91 -2.21
C ILE A 419 -4.48 15.73 -0.77
N ALA A 420 -5.33 15.12 0.06
CA ALA A 420 -4.99 14.76 1.44
C ALA A 420 -5.41 13.33 1.78
N HIS A 421 -4.74 12.72 2.75
CA HIS A 421 -5.17 11.51 3.42
C HIS A 421 -5.60 11.84 4.86
N VAL A 422 -6.81 11.46 5.24
CA VAL A 422 -7.35 11.65 6.59
C VAL A 422 -7.27 10.33 7.34
N ASP A 423 -6.48 10.27 8.40
CA ASP A 423 -6.38 9.11 9.29
C ASP A 423 -7.54 9.14 10.29
N ILE A 424 -8.35 8.08 10.27
CA ILE A 424 -9.46 7.87 11.20
C ILE A 424 -9.21 6.71 12.19
N GLY A 425 -7.95 6.27 12.29
CA GLY A 425 -7.49 5.19 13.16
C GLY A 425 -7.57 3.83 12.49
N SER A 426 -8.74 3.43 12.00
CA SER A 426 -8.94 2.13 11.32
C SER A 426 -8.51 2.14 9.85
N GLU A 427 -8.49 3.30 9.22
CA GLU A 427 -8.09 3.46 7.83
C GLU A 427 -7.63 4.89 7.52
N LEU A 428 -6.90 5.04 6.40
CA LEU A 428 -6.63 6.34 5.78
C LEU A 428 -7.70 6.60 4.73
N VAL A 429 -8.38 7.75 4.76
CA VAL A 429 -9.41 8.16 3.81
C VAL A 429 -8.84 9.23 2.87
N PRO A 430 -8.71 8.97 1.55
CA PRO A 430 -8.23 9.96 0.61
C PRO A 430 -9.31 10.99 0.33
N VAL A 431 -8.89 12.25 0.21
CA VAL A 431 -9.78 13.38 0.03
C VAL A 431 -9.22 14.34 -1.01
N LEU A 432 -10.04 14.69 -2.01
CA LEU A 432 -9.83 15.88 -2.82
C LEU A 432 -10.27 17.09 -2.01
N THR A 433 -9.34 17.95 -1.62
CA THR A 433 -9.59 19.01 -0.62
C THR A 433 -10.64 20.02 -1.08
N LYS A 434 -10.75 20.24 -2.39
CA LYS A 434 -11.76 21.10 -3.05
C LYS A 434 -13.14 20.46 -3.27
N SER A 435 -13.28 19.14 -3.12
CA SER A 435 -14.54 18.42 -3.40
C SER A 435 -15.35 18.20 -2.12
N LEU A 436 -16.55 18.79 -2.04
CA LEU A 436 -17.44 18.54 -0.91
C LEU A 436 -17.97 17.10 -0.93
N TYR A 437 -18.18 16.54 -2.12
CA TYR A 437 -18.52 15.13 -2.26
C TYR A 437 -17.46 14.20 -1.65
N SER A 438 -16.17 14.55 -1.77
CA SER A 438 -15.07 13.81 -1.13
C SER A 438 -15.13 13.90 0.39
N TRP A 439 -15.34 15.10 0.94
CA TRP A 439 -15.44 15.30 2.39
C TRP A 439 -16.64 14.58 3.01
N ARG A 440 -17.77 14.47 2.31
CA ARG A 440 -18.96 13.74 2.80
C ARG A 440 -18.73 12.25 3.04
N GLN A 441 -17.67 11.66 2.49
CA GLN A 441 -17.35 10.26 2.74
C GLN A 441 -16.75 10.05 4.11
N LEU A 442 -15.98 11.01 4.61
CA LEU A 442 -15.26 10.88 5.87
C LEU A 442 -16.20 10.58 7.06
N PRO A 443 -17.29 11.36 7.31
CA PRO A 443 -18.23 11.04 8.38
C PRO A 443 -18.90 9.67 8.22
N ARG A 444 -19.26 9.27 7.00
CA ARG A 444 -19.88 7.95 6.74
C ARG A 444 -18.95 6.78 7.03
N ARG A 445 -17.64 7.00 6.98
CA ARG A 445 -16.64 5.99 7.34
C ARG A 445 -16.41 5.99 8.85
N LEU A 446 -16.32 7.17 9.46
CA LEU A 446 -16.29 7.31 10.92
C LEU A 446 -17.51 6.68 11.61
N ASP A 447 -18.71 6.80 11.04
CA ASP A 447 -19.92 6.21 11.65
C ASP A 447 -19.94 4.66 11.52
N ARG A 448 -19.11 4.07 10.65
CA ARG A 448 -19.00 2.61 10.44
C ARG A 448 -18.00 1.93 11.36
N TYR A 449 -17.05 2.68 11.90
CA TYR A 449 -16.02 2.17 12.80
C TYR A 449 -16.21 2.87 14.14
N GLU A 450 -16.25 2.14 15.25
CA GLU A 450 -16.13 2.76 16.57
C GLU A 450 -14.72 3.33 16.72
N SER A 451 -14.47 4.49 16.10
CA SER A 451 -13.16 5.12 16.12
C SER A 451 -12.87 5.55 17.55
N THR A 452 -11.86 4.93 18.14
CA THR A 452 -11.30 5.30 19.44
C THR A 452 -10.46 6.57 19.34
N GLU A 453 -10.11 7.01 18.12
CA GLU A 453 -9.37 8.26 17.90
C GLU A 453 -10.28 9.48 18.01
N LYS A 454 -9.95 10.34 18.97
CA LYS A 454 -10.69 11.57 19.26
C LYS A 454 -10.29 12.73 18.33
N GLU A 455 -9.23 12.57 17.57
CA GLU A 455 -8.65 13.60 16.71
C GLU A 455 -8.73 13.21 15.24
N ILE A 456 -8.78 14.19 14.34
CA ILE A 456 -8.73 13.96 12.90
C ILE A 456 -7.35 14.37 12.41
N ARG A 457 -6.52 13.40 12.05
CA ARG A 457 -5.18 13.64 11.52
C ARG A 457 -5.22 13.72 10.00
N ILE A 458 -4.63 14.75 9.43
CA ILE A 458 -4.64 15.05 8.00
C ILE A 458 -3.20 15.08 7.50
N ARG A 459 -2.89 14.23 6.54
CA ARG A 459 -1.61 14.14 5.85
C ARG A 459 -1.73 14.77 4.48
N THR A 460 -0.89 15.74 4.16
CA THR A 460 -0.85 16.32 2.81
C THR A 460 -0.05 15.44 1.88
N ILE A 461 -0.56 15.24 0.67
CA ILE A 461 0.11 14.44 -0.36
C ILE A 461 0.73 15.40 -1.39
N PRO A 462 1.99 15.16 -1.82
CA PRO A 462 2.58 15.90 -2.92
C PRO A 462 1.79 15.70 -4.22
N ASP A 463 1.27 16.78 -4.78
CA ASP A 463 0.43 16.80 -5.99
C ASP A 463 1.05 17.62 -7.13
N ARG A 464 2.23 18.21 -6.90
CA ARG A 464 3.03 18.99 -7.86
C ARG A 464 4.41 18.37 -8.04
N GLY A 465 5.02 18.60 -9.20
CA GLY A 465 6.38 18.12 -9.48
C GLY A 465 6.49 16.60 -9.58
N LEU A 466 5.39 15.86 -9.77
CA LEU A 466 5.41 14.42 -9.93
C LEU A 466 6.06 13.99 -11.26
N LEU A 467 6.80 12.88 -11.23
CA LEU A 467 7.57 12.37 -12.37
C LEU A 467 6.73 11.54 -13.36
N LEU A 468 5.84 10.66 -12.90
CA LEU A 468 4.98 9.88 -13.80
C LEU A 468 3.78 10.66 -14.36
N LYS A 469 3.60 10.55 -15.66
CA LYS A 469 2.48 11.12 -16.42
C LYS A 469 1.82 10.09 -17.35
N ASP A 470 0.60 10.41 -17.77
CA ASP A 470 -0.06 9.83 -18.94
C ASP A 470 -0.65 10.95 -19.81
N LYS A 471 -1.39 10.58 -20.86
CA LYS A 471 -2.05 11.53 -21.79
C LYS A 471 -3.03 12.52 -21.13
N TYR A 472 -3.49 12.25 -19.92
CA TYR A 472 -4.42 13.09 -19.16
C TYR A 472 -3.73 13.90 -18.05
N GLY A 473 -2.42 13.75 -17.85
CA GLY A 473 -1.62 14.53 -16.91
C GLY A 473 -0.83 13.68 -15.92
N SER A 474 -0.65 14.18 -14.70
CA SER A 474 0.15 13.53 -13.66
C SER A 474 -0.62 12.42 -12.96
N ARG A 475 0.08 11.31 -12.69
CA ARG A 475 -0.40 10.22 -11.84
C ARG A 475 0.23 10.31 -10.46
N LEU A 476 -0.56 10.12 -9.41
CA LEU A 476 -0.01 10.00 -8.07
C LEU A 476 0.77 8.69 -8.00
N HIS A 477 2.00 8.72 -7.50
CA HIS A 477 2.83 7.53 -7.44
C HIS A 477 3.87 7.61 -6.33
N VAL A 478 4.27 6.44 -5.85
CA VAL A 478 5.35 6.27 -4.87
C VAL A 478 6.35 5.24 -5.38
N TYR A 479 7.62 5.51 -5.13
CA TYR A 479 8.74 4.63 -5.40
C TYR A 479 8.96 3.72 -4.20
N ARG A 480 8.84 2.42 -4.43
CA ARG A 480 9.04 1.42 -3.39
C ARG A 480 10.45 0.86 -3.45
N PHE A 481 11.26 1.24 -2.48
CA PHE A 481 12.61 0.71 -2.31
C PHE A 481 12.65 -0.33 -1.19
N MET A 482 13.47 -1.36 -1.37
CA MET A 482 13.80 -2.27 -0.26
C MET A 482 14.98 -1.70 0.51
N PHE A 483 14.96 -1.85 1.82
CA PHE A 483 16.13 -1.62 2.67
C PHE A 483 16.36 -2.81 3.59
N THR A 484 17.61 -2.97 4.01
CA THR A 484 18.04 -4.09 4.84
C THR A 484 19.17 -3.64 5.75
N ILE A 485 19.37 -4.37 6.83
CA ILE A 485 20.59 -4.26 7.64
C ILE A 485 21.80 -4.44 6.74
N LYS A 486 22.82 -3.61 6.97
CA LYS A 486 24.13 -3.85 6.38
C LYS A 486 24.71 -5.15 6.96
N PRO A 487 25.25 -6.06 6.13
CA PRO A 487 25.94 -7.25 6.62
C PRO A 487 27.01 -6.94 7.67
#